data_AF-A0A2K2VEY9-F1
#
_entry.id   AF-A0A2K2VEY9-F1
#
_cell.length_a   1.000
_cell.length_b   1.000
_cell.length_c   1.000
_cell.angle_alpha   90.00
_cell.angle_beta   90.00
_cell.angle_gamma   90.00
#
_symmetry.space_group_name_H-M   'P 1'
#
loop_
_entity.id
_entity.type
_entity.pdbx_description
1 polymer ?
#
loop_
_entity_poly.entity_id
_entity_poly.type
_entity_poly.pdbx_seq_one_letter_code
_entity_poly.pdbx_strand_id
1 'polypeptide(L)'
;MGAPVIKRLKWIEIPEKDFYRLKEAFSNELPYLSDELIGLIERYKLYATDYDGKRFVFVSVRDMERRSRRLAGFIIYNKSSKRILFRVKYDNRKELVILSFLRLVLRMAMDNRFDVIETLLSIPQPEIERFILLLGVGYRHLGDELIDYLYKNYRDVVERYRKNWVIYGRNFVFTPEIEFSYNVFLMKLSDGTILAQRVSRGMGVYPAFIVSKDSVVYEPLSLLVDYAEDLDRNLVLYEHRCGQTECKYIAVSSIPSRDPLKRSAVLLVSIYTKDLSGDGEFTFTDIYLTSCDTRCKAYSIVSAANEEFIRGQLGMDLGIDLGSELERLFREGKIKQPVIYIIAYKDRFPKALVDKAYEIYLNENIMNIVS
;
A
#
# COMPACT_ATOMS: atom_id res chain seq x y z
N MET A 1 17.44 14.96 -24.83
CA MET A 1 17.40 16.11 -23.89
C MET A 1 16.85 15.59 -22.58
N GLY A 2 17.65 15.60 -21.50
CA GLY A 2 17.20 15.09 -20.19
C GLY A 2 16.10 15.97 -19.63
N ALA A 3 14.97 15.38 -19.25
CA ALA A 3 13.88 16.10 -18.60
C ALA A 3 14.38 16.68 -17.25
N PRO A 4 14.03 17.93 -16.92
CA PRO A 4 14.50 18.56 -15.70
C PRO A 4 13.93 17.85 -14.46
N VAL A 5 14.80 17.39 -13.58
CA VAL A 5 14.43 16.86 -12.26
C VAL A 5 13.78 17.98 -11.45
N ILE A 6 12.47 17.88 -11.17
CA ILE A 6 11.75 18.86 -10.35
C ILE A 6 12.13 18.66 -8.87
N LYS A 7 13.29 19.17 -8.46
CA LYS A 7 13.77 19.03 -7.07
C LYS A 7 12.97 19.88 -6.07
N ARG A 8 12.39 21.02 -6.51
CA ARG A 8 11.56 21.91 -5.68
C ARG A 8 10.43 22.54 -6.49
N LEU A 9 9.22 22.56 -5.93
CA LEU A 9 8.10 23.34 -6.48
C LEU A 9 8.38 24.83 -6.27
N LYS A 10 8.21 25.62 -7.33
CA LYS A 10 8.31 27.08 -7.26
C LYS A 10 6.99 27.65 -6.73
N TRP A 11 7.06 28.39 -5.63
CA TRP A 11 5.91 29.03 -5.02
C TRP A 11 5.68 30.41 -5.63
N ILE A 12 4.57 30.58 -6.34
CA ILE A 12 4.14 31.87 -6.91
C ILE A 12 3.46 32.68 -5.80
N GLU A 13 3.92 33.90 -5.57
CA GLU A 13 3.31 34.81 -4.59
C GLU A 13 2.03 35.43 -5.16
N ILE A 14 0.93 35.36 -4.39
CA ILE A 14 -0.39 35.86 -4.81
C ILE A 14 -1.09 36.65 -3.68
N PRO A 15 -2.03 37.56 -4.00
CA PRO A 15 -2.83 38.27 -3.00
C PRO A 15 -3.66 37.31 -2.11
N GLU A 16 -3.92 37.69 -0.85
CA GLU A 16 -4.66 36.84 0.11
C GLU A 16 -6.06 36.46 -0.41
N LYS A 17 -6.76 37.41 -1.05
CA LYS A 17 -8.09 37.18 -1.64
C LYS A 17 -8.07 36.06 -2.69
N ASP A 18 -7.11 36.09 -3.60
CA ASP A 18 -6.96 35.09 -4.65
C ASP A 18 -6.54 33.74 -4.06
N PHE A 19 -5.76 33.74 -2.99
CA PHE A 19 -5.38 32.52 -2.27
C PHE A 19 -6.58 31.78 -1.69
N TYR A 20 -7.51 32.47 -1.02
CA TYR A 20 -8.73 31.84 -0.50
C TYR A 20 -9.65 31.34 -1.62
N ARG A 21 -9.82 32.12 -2.70
CA ARG A 21 -10.60 31.70 -3.87
C ARG A 21 -10.00 30.46 -4.54
N LEU A 22 -8.68 30.40 -4.71
CA LEU A 22 -8.02 29.19 -5.21
C LEU A 22 -8.26 28.00 -4.28
N LYS A 23 -8.24 28.19 -2.96
CA LYS A 23 -8.54 27.11 -2.02
C LYS A 23 -9.96 26.56 -2.19
N GLU A 24 -10.93 27.39 -2.57
CA GLU A 24 -12.30 26.99 -2.92
C GLU A 24 -12.34 26.08 -4.14
N ALA A 25 -11.54 26.35 -5.19
CA ALA A 25 -11.47 25.49 -6.40
C ALA A 25 -11.09 24.03 -6.07
N PHE A 26 -10.34 23.83 -5.00
CA PHE A 26 -9.95 22.51 -4.50
C PHE A 26 -10.79 22.07 -3.27
N SER A 27 -11.97 22.63 -3.04
CA SER A 27 -12.93 22.17 -2.02
C SER A 27 -13.78 21.03 -2.56
N ASN A 28 -13.96 19.96 -1.78
CA ASN A 28 -14.76 18.79 -2.21
C ASN A 28 -16.24 19.09 -2.44
N GLU A 29 -16.73 20.26 -2.01
CA GLU A 29 -18.12 20.71 -2.11
C GLU A 29 -18.53 21.16 -3.51
N LEU A 30 -17.58 21.48 -4.40
CA LEU A 30 -17.88 21.99 -5.74
C LEU A 30 -17.77 20.90 -6.81
N PRO A 31 -18.85 20.51 -7.50
CA PRO A 31 -18.78 19.53 -8.59
C PRO A 31 -18.33 20.12 -9.94
N TYR A 32 -18.43 21.44 -10.10
CA TYR A 32 -18.08 22.18 -11.33
C TYR A 32 -17.21 23.40 -10.99
N LEU A 33 -16.36 23.80 -11.93
CA LEU A 33 -15.63 25.07 -11.83
C LEU A 33 -16.42 26.20 -12.48
N SER A 34 -16.51 27.34 -11.80
CA SER A 34 -16.98 28.59 -12.41
C SER A 34 -15.90 29.21 -13.30
N ASP A 35 -16.30 30.09 -14.21
CA ASP A 35 -15.35 30.81 -15.07
C ASP A 35 -14.35 31.65 -14.28
N GLU A 36 -14.77 32.20 -13.13
CA GLU A 36 -13.89 32.91 -12.20
C GLU A 36 -12.78 31.99 -11.66
N LEU A 37 -13.15 30.79 -11.20
CA LEU A 37 -12.19 29.82 -10.66
C LEU A 37 -11.27 29.27 -11.75
N ILE A 38 -11.80 29.02 -12.96
CA ILE A 38 -10.99 28.65 -14.13
C ILE A 38 -9.98 29.76 -14.45
N GLY A 39 -10.44 31.02 -14.48
CA GLY A 39 -9.58 32.18 -14.69
C GLY A 39 -8.45 32.28 -13.66
N LEU A 40 -8.74 31.99 -12.39
CA LEU A 40 -7.75 31.99 -11.31
C LEU A 40 -6.74 30.83 -11.43
N ILE A 41 -7.18 29.59 -11.61
CA ILE A 41 -6.26 28.45 -11.74
C ILE A 41 -5.39 28.58 -13.00
N GLU A 42 -5.93 29.12 -14.09
CA GLU A 42 -5.19 29.35 -15.33
C GLU A 42 -4.23 30.54 -15.24
N ARG A 43 -4.56 31.57 -14.45
CA ARG A 43 -3.66 32.70 -14.21
C ARG A 43 -2.44 32.29 -13.39
N TYR A 44 -2.64 31.47 -12.35
CA TYR A 44 -1.61 31.11 -11.38
C TYR A 44 -1.06 29.68 -11.55
N LYS A 45 -1.32 29.05 -12.70
CA LYS A 45 -0.80 27.72 -13.01
C LYS A 45 0.73 27.71 -13.00
N LEU A 46 1.28 26.66 -12.43
CA LEU A 46 2.67 26.27 -12.64
C LEU A 46 2.80 25.48 -13.95
N TYR A 47 1.80 24.66 -14.26
CA TYR A 47 1.72 23.85 -15.48
C TYR A 47 0.25 23.65 -15.84
N ALA A 48 -0.08 23.70 -17.14
CA ALA A 48 -1.37 23.22 -17.62
C ALA A 48 -1.28 22.73 -19.05
N THR A 49 -2.11 21.74 -19.37
CA THR A 49 -2.16 21.13 -20.69
C THR A 49 -3.51 20.50 -20.96
N ASP A 50 -3.80 20.24 -22.23
CA ASP A 50 -5.01 19.57 -22.69
C ASP A 50 -4.70 18.13 -23.09
N TYR A 51 -5.59 17.21 -22.73
CA TYR A 51 -5.52 15.82 -23.15
C TYR A 51 -6.94 15.24 -23.19
N ASP A 52 -7.33 14.66 -24.33
CA ASP A 52 -8.62 13.96 -24.51
C ASP A 52 -9.86 14.75 -24.02
N GLY A 53 -9.97 16.02 -24.44
CA GLY A 53 -11.08 16.91 -24.05
C GLY A 53 -11.07 17.37 -22.58
N LYS A 54 -10.04 17.00 -21.82
CA LYS A 54 -9.84 17.36 -20.41
C LYS A 54 -8.71 18.36 -20.28
N ARG A 55 -8.81 19.20 -19.25
CA ARG A 55 -7.76 20.15 -18.85
C ARG A 55 -7.11 19.67 -17.56
N PHE A 56 -5.78 19.59 -17.59
CA PHE A 56 -4.94 19.25 -16.45
C PHE A 56 -4.26 20.53 -15.98
N VAL A 57 -4.47 20.94 -14.73
CA VAL A 57 -3.90 22.17 -14.17
C VAL A 57 -3.21 21.90 -12.85
N PHE A 58 -1.97 22.35 -12.73
CA PHE A 58 -1.19 22.33 -11.50
C PHE A 58 -0.95 23.76 -11.03
N VAL A 59 -1.16 23.98 -9.74
CA VAL A 59 -0.89 25.26 -9.07
C VAL A 59 0.07 25.06 -7.90
N SER A 60 0.94 26.05 -7.67
CA SER A 60 1.81 26.11 -6.50
C SER A 60 1.98 27.57 -6.10
N VAL A 61 1.22 27.99 -5.08
CA VAL A 61 1.07 29.39 -4.69
C VAL A 61 1.35 29.60 -3.21
N ARG A 62 1.72 30.82 -2.86
CA ARG A 62 1.98 31.29 -1.50
C ARG A 62 1.29 32.63 -1.29
N ASP A 63 0.64 32.77 -0.15
CA ASP A 63 0.01 34.01 0.29
C ASP A 63 1.09 35.09 0.53
N MET A 64 0.95 36.26 -0.11
CA MET A 64 1.86 37.40 0.04
C MET A 64 1.83 38.00 1.45
N GLU A 65 0.65 38.08 2.06
CA GLU A 65 0.45 38.70 3.37
C GLU A 65 0.87 37.75 4.49
N ARG A 66 0.58 36.45 4.33
CA ARG A 66 0.98 35.40 5.28
C ARG A 66 1.83 34.34 4.60
N ARG A 67 3.12 34.63 4.41
CA ARG A 67 4.11 33.77 3.72
C ARG A 67 4.24 32.34 4.25
N SER A 68 3.79 32.06 5.48
CA SER A 68 3.70 30.70 5.99
C SER A 68 2.69 29.87 5.19
N ARG A 69 1.58 30.45 4.72
CA ARG A 69 0.51 29.78 3.98
C ARG A 69 0.91 29.45 2.55
N ARG A 70 0.82 28.17 2.23
CA ARG A 70 1.12 27.62 0.90
C ARG A 70 -0.01 26.70 0.46
N LEU A 71 -0.27 26.70 -0.84
CA LEU A 71 -1.23 25.82 -1.49
C LEU A 71 -0.57 25.24 -2.74
N ALA A 72 -0.51 23.92 -2.82
CA ALA A 72 -0.20 23.23 -4.07
C ALA A 72 -1.37 22.32 -4.41
N GLY A 73 -1.74 22.27 -5.68
CA GLY A 73 -2.93 21.54 -6.09
C GLY A 73 -2.81 21.04 -7.52
N PHE A 74 -3.50 19.95 -7.78
CA PHE A 74 -3.66 19.38 -9.10
C PHE A 74 -5.15 19.12 -9.35
N ILE A 75 -5.66 19.59 -10.48
CA ILE A 75 -7.07 19.47 -10.86
C ILE A 75 -7.19 19.03 -12.31
N ILE A 76 -8.12 18.12 -12.55
CA ILE A 76 -8.54 17.66 -13.88
C ILE A 76 -10.01 18.01 -14.03
N TYR A 77 -10.36 18.71 -15.11
CA TYR A 77 -11.75 19.02 -15.42
C TYR A 77 -12.05 18.83 -16.91
N ASN A 78 -13.31 18.52 -17.23
CA ASN A 78 -13.77 18.45 -18.61
C ASN A 78 -13.89 19.87 -19.18
N LYS A 79 -13.29 20.15 -20.34
CA LYS A 79 -13.25 21.52 -20.90
C LYS A 79 -14.63 22.04 -21.29
N SER A 80 -15.49 21.18 -21.83
CA SER A 80 -16.81 21.57 -22.35
C SER A 80 -17.82 21.77 -21.21
N SER A 81 -17.89 20.84 -20.28
CA SER A 81 -18.88 20.87 -19.18
C SER A 81 -18.38 21.56 -17.91
N LYS A 82 -17.08 21.89 -17.82
CA LYS A 82 -16.41 22.42 -16.62
C LYS A 82 -16.53 21.50 -15.39
N ARG A 83 -16.97 20.26 -15.58
CA ARG A 83 -17.10 19.24 -14.52
C ARG A 83 -15.72 18.85 -14.02
N ILE A 84 -15.54 18.86 -12.71
CA ILE A 84 -14.32 18.39 -12.07
C ILE A 84 -14.32 16.86 -12.11
N LEU A 85 -13.25 16.30 -12.69
CA LEU A 85 -13.06 14.84 -12.79
C LEU A 85 -12.18 14.34 -11.65
N PHE A 86 -11.18 15.12 -11.27
CA PHE A 86 -10.29 14.80 -10.17
C PHE A 86 -9.69 16.07 -9.58
N ARG A 87 -9.43 16.07 -8.27
CA ARG A 87 -8.65 17.11 -7.62
C ARG A 87 -7.91 16.57 -6.41
N VAL A 88 -6.73 17.12 -6.16
CA VAL A 88 -6.02 16.95 -4.90
C VAL A 88 -5.39 18.28 -4.52
N LYS A 89 -5.29 18.54 -3.21
CA LYS A 89 -4.53 19.69 -2.69
C LYS A 89 -3.67 19.29 -1.51
N TYR A 90 -2.48 19.88 -1.49
CA TYR A 90 -1.63 20.06 -0.33
C TYR A 90 -1.89 21.45 0.26
N ASP A 91 -2.14 21.51 1.57
CA ASP A 91 -2.01 22.73 2.36
C ASP A 91 -1.08 22.46 3.55
N ASN A 92 -0.69 23.50 4.28
CA ASN A 92 0.25 23.38 5.39
C ASN A 92 -0.15 22.39 6.50
N ARG A 93 -1.43 22.00 6.59
CA ARG A 93 -1.92 21.04 7.58
C ARG A 93 -1.83 19.60 7.05
N LYS A 94 -1.69 19.44 5.74
CA LYS A 94 -1.60 18.14 5.07
C LYS A 94 -0.16 17.66 4.97
N GLU A 95 -0.01 16.35 4.85
CA GLU A 95 1.26 15.65 4.90
C GLU A 95 2.17 15.97 3.71
N LEU A 96 3.49 16.01 3.96
CA LEU A 96 4.54 16.12 2.92
C LEU A 96 4.43 15.05 1.83
N VAL A 97 3.71 13.96 2.11
CA VAL A 97 3.40 12.88 1.17
C VAL A 97 2.50 13.36 0.04
N ILE A 98 1.46 14.17 0.31
CA ILE A 98 0.63 14.75 -0.76
C ILE A 98 1.46 15.65 -1.66
N LEU A 99 2.41 16.39 -1.10
CA LEU A 99 3.35 17.19 -1.90
C LEU A 99 4.24 16.32 -2.79
N SER A 100 4.63 15.15 -2.30
CA SER A 100 5.42 14.16 -3.07
C SER A 100 4.57 13.58 -4.21
N PHE A 101 3.33 13.22 -3.94
CA PHE A 101 2.38 12.82 -4.98
C PHE A 101 2.17 13.91 -6.05
N LEU A 102 1.95 15.17 -5.64
CA LEU A 102 1.79 16.28 -6.59
C LEU A 102 3.01 16.43 -7.51
N ARG A 103 4.22 16.20 -6.99
CA ARG A 103 5.45 16.21 -7.80
C ARG A 103 5.52 15.01 -8.74
N LEU A 104 5.12 13.81 -8.29
CA LEU A 104 5.02 12.61 -9.13
C LEU A 104 4.10 12.88 -10.34
N VAL A 105 2.88 13.35 -10.11
CA VAL A 105 1.92 13.61 -11.19
C VAL A 105 2.42 14.72 -12.11
N LEU A 106 3.01 15.80 -11.58
CA LEU A 106 3.60 16.86 -12.39
C LEU A 106 4.74 16.33 -13.28
N ARG A 107 5.60 15.46 -12.74
CA ARG A 107 6.70 14.86 -13.48
C ARG A 107 6.21 13.97 -14.62
N MET A 108 5.18 13.15 -14.36
CA MET A 108 4.53 12.32 -15.39
C MET A 108 3.82 13.17 -16.46
N ALA A 109 3.20 14.28 -16.06
CA ALA A 109 2.56 15.21 -16.99
C ALA A 109 3.61 15.89 -17.90
N MET A 110 4.77 16.26 -17.36
CA MET A 110 5.87 16.82 -18.16
C MET A 110 6.48 15.81 -19.16
N ASP A 111 6.38 14.52 -18.87
CA ASP A 111 6.73 13.44 -19.82
C ASP A 111 5.59 13.11 -20.81
N ASN A 112 4.50 13.86 -20.78
CA ASN A 112 3.28 13.63 -21.56
C ASN A 112 2.63 12.24 -21.34
N ARG A 113 2.82 11.63 -20.16
CA ARG A 113 2.23 10.34 -19.79
C ARG A 113 0.87 10.48 -19.11
N PHE A 114 -0.08 11.12 -19.81
CA PHE A 114 -1.45 11.32 -19.30
C PHE A 114 -2.24 10.01 -19.23
N ASP A 115 -1.93 9.05 -20.11
CA ASP A 115 -2.45 7.67 -20.07
C ASP A 115 -2.23 7.02 -18.69
N VAL A 116 -1.02 7.18 -18.15
CA VAL A 116 -0.62 6.66 -16.84
C VAL A 116 -1.36 7.40 -15.73
N ILE A 117 -1.39 8.73 -15.79
CA ILE A 117 -2.07 9.56 -14.79
C ILE A 117 -3.56 9.17 -14.70
N GLU A 118 -4.27 9.12 -15.83
CA GLU A 118 -5.70 8.79 -15.83
C GLU A 118 -5.96 7.39 -15.30
N THR A 119 -5.12 6.43 -15.64
CA THR A 119 -5.28 5.06 -15.14
C THR A 119 -5.06 4.99 -13.64
N LEU A 120 -4.00 5.61 -13.11
CA LEU A 120 -3.75 5.67 -11.67
C LEU A 120 -4.88 6.37 -10.90
N LEU A 121 -5.52 7.37 -11.52
CA LEU A 121 -6.62 8.13 -10.94
C LEU A 121 -8.00 7.51 -11.18
N SER A 122 -8.07 6.34 -11.83
CA SER A 122 -9.32 5.64 -12.09
C SER A 122 -9.88 4.91 -10.86
N ILE A 123 -9.16 4.87 -9.75
CA ILE A 123 -9.65 4.32 -8.49
C ILE A 123 -10.79 5.23 -7.97
N PRO A 124 -11.94 4.68 -7.58
CA PRO A 124 -13.04 5.47 -7.08
C PRO A 124 -12.74 6.13 -5.73
N GLN A 125 -13.57 7.10 -5.37
CA GLN A 125 -13.61 7.66 -4.02
C GLN A 125 -14.45 6.73 -3.11
N PRO A 126 -14.06 6.55 -1.83
CA PRO A 126 -12.94 7.19 -1.12
C PRO A 126 -11.56 6.51 -1.28
N GLU A 127 -11.47 5.37 -1.95
CA GLU A 127 -10.27 4.50 -1.99
C GLU A 127 -9.05 5.21 -2.58
N ILE A 128 -9.27 6.09 -3.55
CA ILE A 128 -8.22 6.88 -4.23
C ILE A 128 -7.41 7.74 -3.26
N GLU A 129 -7.99 8.23 -2.15
CA GLU A 129 -7.25 9.06 -1.19
C GLU A 129 -6.08 8.28 -0.57
N ARG A 130 -6.31 7.01 -0.23
CA ARG A 130 -5.28 6.09 0.29
C ARG A 130 -4.25 5.74 -0.78
N PHE A 131 -4.70 5.52 -2.02
CA PHE A 131 -3.81 5.21 -3.13
C PHE A 131 -2.87 6.39 -3.45
N ILE A 132 -3.38 7.62 -3.39
CA ILE A 132 -2.58 8.84 -3.53
C ILE A 132 -1.49 8.93 -2.46
N LEU A 133 -1.81 8.60 -1.21
CA LEU A 133 -0.81 8.58 -0.14
C LEU A 133 0.25 7.52 -0.39
N LEU A 134 -0.15 6.32 -0.83
CA LEU A 134 0.77 5.25 -1.20
C LEU A 134 1.73 5.69 -2.32
N LEU A 135 1.19 6.26 -3.41
CA LEU A 135 1.99 6.79 -4.51
C LEU A 135 2.94 7.92 -4.05
N GLY A 136 2.46 8.79 -3.15
CA GLY A 136 3.27 9.84 -2.56
C GLY A 136 4.41 9.30 -1.69
N VAL A 137 4.17 8.27 -0.89
CA VAL A 137 5.19 7.59 -0.06
C VAL A 137 6.22 6.93 -0.98
N GLY A 138 5.76 6.19 -1.99
CA GLY A 138 6.65 5.58 -2.97
C GLY A 138 7.55 6.62 -3.64
N TYR A 139 6.98 7.70 -4.17
CA TYR A 139 7.78 8.70 -4.89
C TYR A 139 8.75 9.45 -3.98
N ARG A 140 8.38 9.64 -2.72
CA ARG A 140 9.27 10.27 -1.73
C ARG A 140 10.57 9.49 -1.54
N HIS A 141 10.51 8.16 -1.58
CA HIS A 141 11.68 7.30 -1.29
C HIS A 141 12.37 6.77 -2.54
N LEU A 142 11.60 6.44 -3.58
CA LEU A 142 12.11 5.83 -4.82
C LEU A 142 12.38 6.87 -5.93
N GLY A 143 11.76 8.06 -5.88
CA GLY A 143 11.94 9.10 -6.89
C GLY A 143 11.64 8.60 -8.31
N ASP A 144 12.58 8.81 -9.23
CA ASP A 144 12.44 8.43 -10.64
C ASP A 144 12.34 6.91 -10.84
N GLU A 145 12.86 6.08 -9.93
CA GLU A 145 12.70 4.62 -10.01
C GLU A 145 11.22 4.21 -9.92
N LEU A 146 10.41 4.93 -9.13
CA LEU A 146 8.97 4.68 -9.08
C LEU A 146 8.31 5.08 -10.41
N ILE A 147 8.74 6.17 -11.04
CA ILE A 147 8.17 6.61 -12.31
C ILE A 147 8.41 5.55 -13.38
N ASP A 148 9.64 5.06 -13.50
CA ASP A 148 10.00 4.01 -14.44
C ASP A 148 9.20 2.73 -14.18
N TYR A 149 8.98 2.39 -12.90
CA TYR A 149 8.13 1.27 -12.51
C TYR A 149 6.67 1.48 -12.93
N LEU A 150 6.09 2.64 -12.65
CA LEU A 150 4.70 2.96 -13.00
C LEU A 150 4.51 2.99 -14.52
N TYR A 151 5.43 3.55 -15.29
CA TYR A 151 5.34 3.55 -16.75
C TYR A 151 5.23 2.16 -17.37
N LYS A 152 5.82 1.16 -16.73
CA LYS A 152 5.76 -0.25 -17.15
C LYS A 152 4.55 -0.99 -16.58
N ASN A 153 4.12 -0.66 -15.37
CA ASN A 153 3.19 -1.49 -14.59
C ASN A 153 1.89 -0.79 -14.16
N TYR A 154 1.60 0.45 -14.59
CA TYR A 154 0.49 1.25 -14.06
C TYR A 154 -0.88 0.56 -14.05
N ARG A 155 -1.18 -0.29 -15.05
CA ARG A 155 -2.45 -1.04 -15.09
C ARG A 155 -2.50 -2.12 -14.01
N ASP A 156 -1.44 -2.91 -13.92
CA ASP A 156 -1.26 -3.96 -12.92
C ASP A 156 -1.26 -3.38 -11.50
N VAL A 157 -0.61 -2.23 -11.28
CA VAL A 157 -0.63 -1.53 -9.99
C VAL A 157 -2.06 -1.17 -9.55
N VAL A 158 -2.87 -0.63 -10.47
CA VAL A 158 -4.27 -0.28 -10.18
C VAL A 158 -5.12 -1.52 -9.94
N GLU A 159 -4.92 -2.57 -10.73
CA GLU A 159 -5.62 -3.84 -10.58
C GLU A 159 -5.31 -4.50 -9.23
N ARG A 160 -4.02 -4.61 -8.88
CA ARG A 160 -3.57 -5.15 -7.59
C ARG A 160 -4.11 -4.34 -6.43
N TYR A 161 -4.07 -3.00 -6.52
CA TYR A 161 -4.63 -2.16 -5.47
C TYR A 161 -6.13 -2.41 -5.29
N ARG A 162 -6.91 -2.45 -6.38
CA ARG A 162 -8.36 -2.75 -6.32
C ARG A 162 -8.65 -4.13 -5.73
N LYS A 163 -7.80 -5.10 -6.03
CA LYS A 163 -7.93 -6.47 -5.49
C LYS A 163 -7.37 -6.62 -4.08
N ASN A 164 -6.90 -5.55 -3.43
CA ASN A 164 -6.17 -5.59 -2.14
C ASN A 164 -5.03 -6.61 -2.12
N TRP A 165 -4.25 -6.62 -3.21
CA TRP A 165 -3.13 -7.52 -3.39
C TRP A 165 -1.79 -6.81 -3.38
N VAL A 166 -0.73 -7.54 -3.01
CA VAL A 166 0.62 -6.99 -2.85
C VAL A 166 1.12 -6.39 -4.18
N ILE A 167 1.64 -5.17 -4.12
CA ILE A 167 2.29 -4.46 -5.23
C ILE A 167 3.78 -4.43 -4.93
N TYR A 168 4.61 -4.95 -5.83
CA TYR A 168 6.04 -5.06 -5.58
C TYR A 168 6.86 -4.65 -6.79
N GLY A 169 8.05 -4.12 -6.50
CA GLY A 169 9.10 -3.81 -7.48
C GLY A 169 10.39 -4.56 -7.14
N ARG A 170 11.52 -4.09 -7.68
CA ARG A 170 12.82 -4.75 -7.48
C ARG A 170 13.32 -4.66 -6.02
N ASN A 171 13.02 -3.56 -5.34
CA ASN A 171 13.57 -3.20 -4.03
C ASN A 171 12.51 -2.69 -3.06
N PHE A 172 11.22 -2.82 -3.40
CA PHE A 172 10.14 -2.34 -2.57
C PHE A 172 8.91 -3.24 -2.66
N VAL A 173 8.10 -3.17 -1.61
CA VAL A 173 6.81 -3.83 -1.50
C VAL A 173 5.80 -2.86 -0.88
N PHE A 174 4.61 -2.82 -1.45
CA PHE A 174 3.43 -2.21 -0.85
C PHE A 174 2.40 -3.28 -0.58
N THR A 175 1.86 -3.29 0.63
CA THR A 175 0.79 -4.20 1.02
C THR A 175 -0.48 -3.39 1.30
N PRO A 176 -1.46 -3.39 0.38
CA PRO A 176 -2.70 -2.66 0.59
C PRO A 176 -3.62 -3.36 1.61
N GLU A 177 -4.28 -2.56 2.43
CA GLU A 177 -5.41 -2.90 3.30
C GLU A 177 -5.24 -4.14 4.17
N ILE A 178 -4.13 -4.19 4.91
CA ILE A 178 -3.88 -5.21 5.93
C ILE A 178 -4.52 -4.79 7.26
N GLU A 179 -5.13 -5.75 7.97
CA GLU A 179 -5.84 -5.54 9.23
C GLU A 179 -6.89 -4.38 9.19
N PHE A 180 -7.66 -4.28 8.11
CA PHE A 180 -8.79 -3.34 7.94
C PHE A 180 -8.47 -1.84 7.94
N SER A 181 -7.21 -1.45 8.14
CA SER A 181 -6.90 -0.03 8.40
C SER A 181 -5.53 0.45 7.91
N TYR A 182 -4.58 -0.43 7.59
CA TYR A 182 -3.21 -0.03 7.31
C TYR A 182 -2.68 -0.57 5.99
N ASN A 183 -2.04 0.30 5.22
CA ASN A 183 -1.11 -0.07 4.16
C ASN A 183 0.30 -0.03 4.73
N VAL A 184 1.17 -0.94 4.29
CA VAL A 184 2.59 -0.94 4.65
C VAL A 184 3.42 -0.74 3.39
N PHE A 185 4.36 0.18 3.43
CA PHE A 185 5.44 0.33 2.45
C PHE A 185 6.74 -0.19 3.07
N LEU A 186 7.41 -1.08 2.35
CA LEU A 186 8.73 -1.59 2.67
C LEU A 186 9.67 -1.28 1.50
N MET A 187 10.90 -0.87 1.80
CA MET A 187 11.94 -0.64 0.81
C MET A 187 13.30 -1.08 1.36
N LYS A 188 14.03 -1.86 0.57
CA LYS A 188 15.41 -2.22 0.90
C LYS A 188 16.35 -1.10 0.48
N LEU A 189 17.10 -0.60 1.45
CA LEU A 189 18.07 0.50 1.26
C LEU A 189 19.40 -0.05 0.73
N SER A 190 20.26 0.85 0.25
CA SER A 190 21.56 0.50 -0.34
C SER A 190 22.53 -0.18 0.65
N ASP A 191 22.39 0.11 1.94
CA ASP A 191 23.14 -0.56 3.01
C ASP A 191 22.56 -1.95 3.39
N GLY A 192 21.45 -2.34 2.75
CA GLY A 192 20.73 -3.58 2.96
C GLY A 192 19.75 -3.54 4.13
N THR A 193 19.61 -2.43 4.87
CA THR A 193 18.55 -2.25 5.86
C THR A 193 17.19 -2.07 5.19
N ILE A 194 16.11 -2.11 5.97
CA ILE A 194 14.75 -1.99 5.43
C ILE A 194 14.12 -0.71 5.98
N LEU A 195 13.76 0.21 5.10
CA LEU A 195 12.85 1.29 5.41
C LEU A 195 11.43 0.72 5.43
N ALA A 196 10.69 1.00 6.49
CA ALA A 196 9.31 0.60 6.60
C ALA A 196 8.45 1.77 7.08
N GLN A 197 7.25 1.87 6.53
CA GLN A 197 6.35 3.00 6.75
C GLN A 197 4.90 2.58 6.62
N ARG A 198 4.07 2.97 7.60
CA ARG A 198 2.63 2.69 7.62
C ARG A 198 1.83 3.86 7.10
N VAL A 199 0.72 3.57 6.43
CA VAL A 199 -0.29 4.52 5.98
C VAL A 199 -1.65 4.04 6.46
N SER A 200 -2.35 4.84 7.25
CA SER A 200 -3.69 4.54 7.79
C SER A 200 -4.79 5.26 7.04
N ARG A 201 -5.94 4.60 6.94
CA ARG A 201 -7.19 5.17 6.40
C ARG A 201 -7.66 6.44 7.13
N GLY A 202 -7.46 6.53 8.43
CA GLY A 202 -7.98 7.63 9.26
C GLY A 202 -6.91 8.58 9.81
N MET A 203 -5.68 8.08 10.01
CA MET A 203 -4.60 8.83 10.65
C MET A 203 -3.53 9.32 9.67
N GLY A 204 -3.65 8.98 8.38
CA GLY A 204 -2.69 9.40 7.35
C GLY A 204 -1.39 8.60 7.40
N VAL A 205 -0.24 9.26 7.21
CA VAL A 205 1.06 8.61 7.06
C VAL A 205 1.89 8.70 8.35
N TYR A 206 2.30 7.54 8.86
CA TYR A 206 3.16 7.45 10.03
C TYR A 206 4.63 7.76 9.68
N PRO A 207 5.46 8.10 10.69
CA PRO A 207 6.91 8.19 10.50
C PRO A 207 7.48 6.92 9.86
N ALA A 208 8.42 7.11 8.93
CA ALA A 208 9.22 6.02 8.41
C ALA A 208 10.31 5.67 9.43
N PHE A 209 10.66 4.39 9.52
CA PHE A 209 11.74 3.90 10.39
C PHE A 209 12.61 2.90 9.62
N ILE A 210 13.82 2.71 10.12
CA ILE A 210 14.80 1.78 9.55
C ILE A 210 14.87 0.56 10.45
N VAL A 211 14.59 -0.61 9.88
CA VAL A 211 14.77 -1.91 10.51
C VAL A 211 16.23 -2.34 10.31
N SER A 212 16.98 -2.40 11.39
CA SER A 212 18.37 -2.86 11.40
C SER A 212 18.46 -4.36 11.14
N LYS A 213 19.62 -4.81 10.65
CA LYS A 213 19.88 -6.24 10.36
C LYS A 213 19.81 -7.12 11.61
N ASP A 214 20.03 -6.54 12.78
CA ASP A 214 19.99 -7.24 14.07
C ASP A 214 18.56 -7.37 14.63
N SER A 215 17.56 -6.80 13.97
CA SER A 215 16.17 -6.92 14.39
C SER A 215 15.62 -8.31 14.11
N VAL A 216 14.84 -8.86 15.06
CA VAL A 216 14.20 -10.18 14.94
C VAL A 216 13.23 -10.30 13.76
N VAL A 217 12.72 -9.17 13.26
CA VAL A 217 11.83 -9.11 12.08
C VAL A 217 12.56 -8.75 10.79
N TYR A 218 13.87 -8.47 10.84
CA TYR A 218 14.62 -8.07 9.65
C TYR A 218 14.61 -9.14 8.57
N GLU A 219 14.99 -10.37 8.92
CA GLU A 219 15.08 -11.47 7.95
C GLU A 219 13.74 -11.73 7.23
N PRO A 220 12.60 -11.92 7.92
CA PRO A 220 11.33 -12.13 7.23
C PRO A 220 10.85 -10.90 6.45
N LEU A 221 11.15 -9.67 6.89
CA LEU A 221 10.89 -8.46 6.08
C LEU A 221 11.77 -8.43 4.82
N SER A 222 13.05 -8.82 4.92
CA SER A 222 13.94 -8.88 3.76
C SER A 222 13.45 -9.91 2.77
N LEU A 223 13.03 -11.09 3.24
CA LEU A 223 12.42 -12.12 2.40
C LEU A 223 11.20 -11.58 1.65
N LEU A 224 10.33 -10.83 2.33
CA LEU A 224 9.18 -10.21 1.70
C LEU A 224 9.59 -9.22 0.60
N VAL A 225 10.56 -8.35 0.86
CA VAL A 225 11.01 -7.37 -0.15
C VAL A 225 11.70 -8.03 -1.34
N ASP A 226 12.56 -9.03 -1.09
CA ASP A 226 13.36 -9.66 -2.13
C ASP A 226 12.53 -10.64 -3.00
N TYR A 227 11.46 -11.23 -2.44
CA TYR A 227 10.73 -12.35 -3.06
C TYR A 227 9.21 -12.21 -3.00
N ALA A 228 8.67 -10.99 -2.97
CA ALA A 228 7.22 -10.78 -3.00
C ALA A 228 6.52 -11.47 -4.18
N GLU A 229 7.20 -11.63 -5.33
CA GLU A 229 6.65 -12.37 -6.48
C GLU A 229 6.35 -13.85 -6.18
N ASP A 230 7.03 -14.45 -5.21
CA ASP A 230 6.78 -15.83 -4.83
C ASP A 230 5.42 -15.96 -4.11
N LEU A 231 4.87 -14.89 -3.54
CA LEU A 231 3.50 -14.89 -3.01
C LEU A 231 2.45 -15.09 -4.09
N ASP A 232 2.69 -14.58 -5.31
CA ASP A 232 1.78 -14.79 -6.44
C ASP A 232 1.88 -16.23 -6.96
N ARG A 233 3.12 -16.70 -7.12
CA ARG A 233 3.40 -18.05 -7.66
C ARG A 233 2.92 -19.17 -6.76
N ASN A 234 2.92 -18.95 -5.45
CA ASN A 234 2.60 -19.96 -4.45
C ASN A 234 1.18 -19.88 -3.92
N LEU A 235 0.35 -18.97 -4.45
CA LEU A 235 -1.01 -18.79 -3.99
C LEU A 235 -1.86 -20.05 -4.23
N VAL A 236 -2.49 -20.54 -3.17
CA VAL A 236 -3.48 -21.62 -3.21
C VAL A 236 -4.80 -21.10 -2.68
N LEU A 237 -5.87 -21.40 -3.41
CA LEU A 237 -7.24 -21.06 -3.04
C LEU A 237 -7.96 -22.34 -2.57
N TYR A 238 -8.41 -22.34 -1.32
CA TYR A 238 -9.24 -23.38 -0.77
C TYR A 238 -10.68 -22.90 -0.73
N GLU A 239 -11.60 -23.59 -1.39
CA GLU A 239 -13.02 -23.26 -1.29
C GLU A 239 -13.48 -23.33 0.17
N HIS A 240 -14.11 -22.25 0.64
CA HIS A 240 -14.61 -22.14 2.01
C HIS A 240 -16.13 -22.18 2.04
N ARG A 241 -16.77 -21.30 1.26
CA ARG A 241 -18.23 -21.24 1.16
C ARG A 241 -18.65 -20.63 -0.16
N CYS A 242 -19.48 -21.33 -0.92
CA CYS A 242 -20.19 -20.76 -2.06
C CYS A 242 -21.66 -20.51 -1.73
N GLY A 243 -22.09 -19.27 -1.94
CA GLY A 243 -23.49 -18.86 -1.92
C GLY A 243 -24.06 -18.72 -3.33
N GLN A 244 -25.26 -18.16 -3.43
CA GLN A 244 -25.91 -17.90 -4.73
C GLN A 244 -25.30 -16.74 -5.50
N THR A 245 -24.65 -15.79 -4.81
CA THR A 245 -24.15 -14.53 -5.40
C THR A 245 -22.63 -14.38 -5.35
N GLU A 246 -21.96 -15.17 -4.51
CA GLU A 246 -20.51 -15.08 -4.30
C GLU A 246 -19.95 -16.42 -3.80
N CYS A 247 -18.68 -16.68 -4.12
CA CYS A 247 -17.88 -17.75 -3.55
C CYS A 247 -16.72 -17.16 -2.76
N LYS A 248 -16.53 -17.65 -1.54
CA LYS A 248 -15.42 -17.30 -0.66
C LYS A 248 -14.42 -18.44 -0.62
N TYR A 249 -13.16 -18.07 -0.76
CA TYR A 249 -12.01 -18.95 -0.72
C TYR A 249 -11.06 -18.47 0.37
N ILE A 250 -10.45 -19.41 1.08
CA ILE A 250 -9.31 -19.12 1.91
C ILE A 250 -8.08 -19.15 1.00
N ALA A 251 -7.46 -17.99 0.85
CA ALA A 251 -6.22 -17.80 0.12
C ALA A 251 -5.05 -17.99 1.09
N VAL A 252 -4.16 -18.91 0.76
CA VAL A 252 -2.91 -19.12 1.50
C VAL A 252 -1.74 -19.07 0.54
N SER A 253 -0.70 -18.32 0.89
CA SER A 253 0.54 -18.27 0.12
C SER A 253 1.74 -18.14 1.03
N SER A 254 2.93 -18.41 0.52
CA SER A 254 4.16 -18.26 1.28
C SER A 254 5.38 -17.91 0.44
N ILE A 255 6.35 -17.27 1.10
CA ILE A 255 7.70 -17.11 0.59
C ILE A 255 8.57 -18.15 1.30
N PRO A 256 9.26 -19.03 0.55
CA PRO A 256 10.09 -20.06 1.15
C PRO A 256 11.29 -19.45 1.87
N SER A 257 11.63 -20.02 3.02
CA SER A 257 12.91 -19.72 3.68
C SER A 257 14.07 -20.10 2.77
N ARG A 258 15.02 -19.17 2.57
CA ARG A 258 16.26 -19.45 1.81
C ARG A 258 17.50 -19.58 2.71
N ASP A 259 17.32 -19.50 4.02
CA ASP A 259 18.34 -19.80 5.01
C ASP A 259 18.57 -21.32 5.08
N PRO A 260 19.82 -21.82 5.00
CA PRO A 260 20.14 -23.23 5.24
C PRO A 260 19.64 -23.76 6.59
N LEU A 261 19.48 -22.89 7.59
CA LEU A 261 18.94 -23.23 8.90
C LEU A 261 17.41 -23.06 8.99
N LYS A 262 16.76 -22.56 7.92
CA LYS A 262 15.32 -22.30 7.77
C LYS A 262 14.69 -21.64 8.99
N ARG A 263 15.24 -20.53 9.49
CA ARG A 263 14.69 -19.88 10.70
C ARG A 263 13.50 -18.99 10.43
N SER A 264 13.38 -18.43 9.23
CA SER A 264 12.32 -17.46 8.93
C SER A 264 11.50 -17.82 7.70
N ALA A 265 10.20 -17.50 7.71
CA ALA A 265 9.33 -17.60 6.53
C ALA A 265 8.25 -16.51 6.56
N VAL A 266 7.64 -16.26 5.40
CA VAL A 266 6.50 -15.36 5.26
C VAL A 266 5.29 -16.17 4.87
N LEU A 267 4.19 -16.00 5.59
CA LEU A 267 2.90 -16.62 5.32
C LEU A 267 1.86 -15.53 5.07
N LEU A 268 1.21 -15.58 3.92
CA LEU A 268 0.04 -14.75 3.63
C LEU A 268 -1.22 -15.59 3.83
N VAL A 269 -2.18 -15.05 4.57
CA VAL A 269 -3.52 -15.61 4.72
C VAL A 269 -4.52 -14.53 4.36
N SER A 270 -5.49 -14.85 3.53
CA SER A 270 -6.54 -13.92 3.10
C SER A 270 -7.84 -14.64 2.77
N ILE A 271 -8.93 -13.89 2.67
CA ILE A 271 -10.21 -14.36 2.15
C ILE A 271 -10.37 -13.77 0.74
N TYR A 272 -10.30 -14.62 -0.27
CA TYR A 272 -10.61 -14.22 -1.64
C TYR A 272 -12.11 -14.41 -1.90
N THR A 273 -12.81 -13.34 -2.24
CA THR A 273 -14.23 -13.38 -2.60
C THR A 273 -14.35 -13.19 -4.11
N LYS A 274 -15.09 -14.09 -4.76
CA LYS A 274 -15.38 -14.03 -6.20
C LYS A 274 -16.90 -13.94 -6.40
N ASP A 275 -17.34 -12.95 -7.14
CA ASP A 275 -18.76 -12.76 -7.45
C ASP A 275 -19.19 -13.54 -8.70
N LEU A 276 -20.47 -13.42 -9.08
CA LEU A 276 -21.04 -14.06 -10.27
C LEU A 276 -20.49 -13.52 -11.60
N SER A 277 -19.95 -12.30 -11.62
CA SER A 277 -19.33 -11.72 -12.82
C SER A 277 -17.97 -12.33 -13.12
N GLY A 278 -17.39 -13.02 -12.12
CA GLY A 278 -16.07 -13.62 -12.20
C GLY A 278 -14.98 -12.71 -11.64
N ASP A 279 -15.30 -11.47 -11.31
CA ASP A 279 -14.42 -10.56 -10.60
C ASP A 279 -14.24 -11.01 -9.14
N GLY A 280 -13.05 -10.79 -8.62
CA GLY A 280 -12.77 -11.13 -7.23
C GLY A 280 -11.72 -10.25 -6.61
N GLU A 281 -11.80 -10.18 -5.29
CA GLU A 281 -10.99 -9.33 -4.44
C GLU A 281 -10.52 -10.09 -3.20
N PHE A 282 -9.35 -9.72 -2.70
CA PHE A 282 -8.87 -10.18 -1.41
C PHE A 282 -9.45 -9.30 -0.30
N THR A 283 -9.92 -9.94 0.75
CA THR A 283 -10.49 -9.33 1.96
C THR A 283 -9.82 -9.99 3.15
N PHE A 284 -9.63 -9.29 4.28
CA PHE A 284 -8.93 -9.86 5.44
C PHE A 284 -7.51 -10.37 5.09
N THR A 285 -6.69 -9.58 4.39
CA THR A 285 -5.32 -9.98 4.05
C THR A 285 -4.38 -9.72 5.22
N ASP A 286 -3.83 -10.79 5.80
CA ASP A 286 -2.78 -10.72 6.81
C ASP A 286 -1.50 -11.39 6.32
N ILE A 287 -0.37 -10.70 6.51
CA ILE A 287 0.96 -11.25 6.23
C ILE A 287 1.66 -11.46 7.56
N TYR A 288 1.90 -12.73 7.88
CA TYR A 288 2.62 -13.17 9.06
C TYR A 288 4.08 -13.40 8.73
N LEU A 289 4.93 -12.68 9.44
CA LEU A 289 6.37 -12.79 9.43
C LEU A 289 6.77 -13.76 10.54
N THR A 290 7.30 -14.90 10.16
CA THR A 290 7.61 -15.99 11.09
C THR A 290 9.11 -16.05 11.33
N SER A 291 9.49 -16.20 12.59
CA SER A 291 10.88 -16.39 13.02
C SER A 291 10.91 -17.52 14.06
N CYS A 292 11.76 -18.50 13.83
CA CYS A 292 11.84 -19.76 14.54
C CYS A 292 13.28 -20.05 14.94
N ASP A 293 13.56 -19.95 16.24
CA ASP A 293 14.73 -20.56 16.86
C ASP A 293 14.31 -21.88 17.54
N THR A 294 14.17 -21.88 18.87
CA THR A 294 13.60 -23.02 19.64
C THR A 294 12.08 -22.98 19.74
N ARG A 295 11.49 -21.80 19.53
CA ARG A 295 10.04 -21.55 19.43
C ARG A 295 9.79 -20.63 18.24
N CYS A 296 8.63 -20.77 17.60
CA CYS A 296 8.24 -19.92 16.49
C CYS A 296 7.36 -18.76 16.98
N LYS A 297 7.76 -17.54 16.64
CA LYS A 297 6.93 -16.35 16.80
C LYS A 297 6.46 -15.87 15.43
N ALA A 298 5.23 -15.39 15.37
CA ALA A 298 4.70 -14.67 14.22
C ALA A 298 4.41 -13.21 14.58
N TYR A 299 4.69 -12.35 13.62
CA TYR A 299 4.43 -10.93 13.70
C TYR A 299 3.58 -10.55 12.49
N SER A 300 2.46 -9.86 12.70
CA SER A 300 1.77 -9.26 11.56
C SER A 300 2.67 -8.19 10.95
N ILE A 301 2.61 -8.03 9.63
CA ILE A 301 3.41 -7.00 8.94
C ILE A 301 3.11 -5.59 9.46
N VAL A 302 1.89 -5.30 9.92
CA VAL A 302 1.52 -4.02 10.52
C VAL A 302 2.27 -3.82 11.85
N SER A 303 2.34 -4.86 12.67
CA SER A 303 3.09 -4.84 13.95
C SER A 303 4.59 -4.74 13.72
N ALA A 304 5.12 -5.53 12.77
CA ALA A 304 6.53 -5.48 12.39
C ALA A 304 6.90 -4.16 11.72
N ALA A 305 5.93 -3.40 11.22
CA ALA A 305 6.09 -2.05 10.71
C ALA A 305 5.70 -0.96 11.74
N ASN A 306 5.64 -1.28 13.03
CA ASN A 306 5.38 -0.32 14.08
C ASN A 306 6.70 0.16 14.74
N GLU A 307 6.91 1.47 14.79
CA GLU A 307 8.09 2.10 15.38
C GLU A 307 8.31 1.70 16.85
N GLU A 308 7.25 1.66 17.65
CA GLU A 308 7.34 1.30 19.08
C GLU A 308 7.75 -0.17 19.27
N PHE A 309 7.34 -1.05 18.35
CA PHE A 309 7.73 -2.45 18.34
C PHE A 309 9.22 -2.59 17.99
N ILE A 310 9.69 -1.84 16.99
CA ILE A 310 11.08 -1.91 16.51
C ILE A 310 12.05 -1.27 17.50
N ARG A 311 11.63 -0.23 18.21
CA ARG A 311 12.40 0.39 19.29
C ARG A 311 12.40 -0.42 20.59
N GLY A 312 11.71 -1.56 20.63
CA GLY A 312 11.60 -2.42 21.82
C GLY A 312 10.84 -1.76 22.98
N GLN A 313 10.03 -0.73 22.70
CA GLN A 313 9.22 -0.02 23.70
C GLN A 313 7.90 -0.72 23.98
N LEU A 314 7.35 -1.39 22.96
CA LEU A 314 6.41 -2.48 23.16
C LEU A 314 7.24 -3.75 23.40
N GLY A 315 7.05 -4.43 24.53
CA GLY A 315 7.86 -5.60 24.89
C GLY A 315 7.91 -6.66 23.78
N MET A 316 8.96 -7.50 23.78
CA MET A 316 9.16 -8.62 22.84
C MET A 316 8.04 -9.69 22.86
N ASP A 317 7.00 -9.49 23.67
CA ASP A 317 5.80 -10.32 23.85
C ASP A 317 4.65 -9.99 22.87
N LEU A 318 4.82 -9.03 21.96
CA LEU A 318 3.85 -8.81 20.87
C LEU A 318 3.95 -9.83 19.73
N GLY A 319 5.01 -10.64 19.70
CA GLY A 319 5.06 -11.78 18.79
C GLY A 319 4.05 -12.81 19.25
N ILE A 320 3.03 -13.06 18.45
CA ILE A 320 2.06 -14.10 18.76
C ILE A 320 2.78 -15.45 18.60
N ASP A 321 2.62 -16.36 19.56
CA ASP A 321 3.00 -17.74 19.33
C ASP A 321 2.17 -18.24 18.16
N LEU A 322 2.80 -18.40 17.00
CA LEU A 322 2.11 -18.79 15.78
C LEU A 322 1.44 -20.15 15.95
N GLY A 323 2.01 -21.03 16.79
CA GLY A 323 1.37 -22.28 17.17
C GLY A 323 0.03 -22.02 17.87
N SER A 324 0.01 -21.16 18.88
CA SER A 324 -1.19 -20.78 19.62
C SER A 324 -2.22 -20.00 18.77
N GLU A 325 -1.78 -19.15 17.84
CA GLU A 325 -2.68 -18.41 16.93
C GLU A 325 -3.27 -19.30 15.85
N LEU A 326 -2.44 -20.15 15.22
CA LEU A 326 -2.92 -21.17 14.30
C LEU A 326 -3.87 -22.13 15.03
N GLU A 327 -3.56 -22.53 16.26
CA GLU A 327 -4.41 -23.39 17.09
C GLU A 327 -5.72 -22.69 17.47
N ARG A 328 -5.71 -21.39 17.79
CA ARG A 328 -6.92 -20.58 18.02
C ARG A 328 -7.80 -20.52 16.76
N LEU A 329 -7.21 -20.17 15.62
CA LEU A 329 -7.91 -20.10 14.32
C LEU A 329 -8.44 -21.47 13.88
N PHE A 330 -7.73 -22.55 14.22
CA PHE A 330 -8.11 -23.94 13.94
C PHE A 330 -9.22 -24.44 14.89
N ARG A 331 -9.11 -24.22 16.20
CA ARG A 331 -10.09 -24.63 17.24
C ARG A 331 -11.41 -23.88 17.15
N GLU A 332 -11.41 -22.63 16.71
CA GLU A 332 -12.65 -21.90 16.44
C GLU A 332 -13.45 -22.48 15.25
N GLY A 333 -12.93 -23.51 14.57
CA GLY A 333 -13.57 -24.17 13.43
C GLY A 333 -13.61 -23.29 12.18
N LYS A 334 -12.92 -22.15 12.20
CA LYS A 334 -13.05 -21.10 11.19
C LYS A 334 -12.11 -21.33 10.01
N ILE A 335 -10.86 -21.79 10.23
CA ILE A 335 -9.89 -21.96 9.14
C ILE A 335 -8.83 -23.04 9.47
N LYS A 336 -8.99 -24.27 8.92
CA LYS A 336 -7.99 -25.37 9.03
C LYS A 336 -6.89 -25.30 7.95
N GLN A 337 -7.13 -24.52 6.91
CA GLN A 337 -6.42 -24.52 5.64
C GLN A 337 -4.96 -24.04 5.76
N PRO A 338 -4.60 -23.00 6.55
CA PRO A 338 -3.21 -22.61 6.76
C PRO A 338 -2.35 -23.73 7.35
N VAL A 339 -2.87 -24.48 8.32
CA VAL A 339 -2.16 -25.63 8.93
C VAL A 339 -1.92 -26.73 7.88
N ILE A 340 -2.96 -27.07 7.10
CA ILE A 340 -2.85 -28.05 6.01
C ILE A 340 -1.84 -27.59 4.95
N TYR A 341 -1.86 -26.31 4.59
CA TYR A 341 -0.92 -25.72 3.64
C TYR A 341 0.53 -25.82 4.14
N ILE A 342 0.80 -25.48 5.41
CA ILE A 342 2.14 -25.59 6.00
C ILE A 342 2.65 -27.03 5.95
N ILE A 343 1.79 -28.01 6.26
CA ILE A 343 2.13 -29.44 6.20
C ILE A 343 2.40 -29.88 4.75
N ALA A 344 1.52 -29.53 3.82
CA ALA A 344 1.61 -29.93 2.41
C ALA A 344 2.86 -29.36 1.73
N TYR A 345 3.24 -28.13 2.09
CA TYR A 345 4.39 -27.41 1.53
C TYR A 345 5.52 -27.25 2.54
N LYS A 346 5.75 -28.28 3.37
CA LYS A 346 6.73 -28.29 4.47
C LYS A 346 8.13 -27.78 4.10
N ASP A 347 8.55 -27.98 2.87
CA ASP A 347 9.89 -27.58 2.42
C ASP A 347 10.06 -26.05 2.36
N ARG A 348 8.96 -25.29 2.34
CA ARG A 348 8.94 -23.81 2.31
C ARG A 348 9.07 -23.19 3.71
N PHE A 349 8.88 -23.96 4.77
CA PHE A 349 8.76 -23.46 6.13
C PHE A 349 9.87 -23.95 7.06
N PRO A 350 10.14 -23.23 8.17
CA PRO A 350 10.96 -23.71 9.26
C PRO A 350 10.47 -25.05 9.78
N LYS A 351 11.40 -25.98 10.07
CA LYS A 351 11.03 -27.32 10.57
C LYS A 351 10.21 -27.23 11.86
N ALA A 352 10.59 -26.37 12.79
CA ALA A 352 9.86 -26.17 14.04
C ALA A 352 8.39 -25.74 13.81
N LEU A 353 8.13 -24.93 12.77
CA LEU A 353 6.77 -24.53 12.40
C LEU A 353 5.99 -25.69 11.79
N VAL A 354 6.63 -26.47 10.93
CA VAL A 354 6.04 -27.69 10.33
C VAL A 354 5.68 -28.71 11.41
N ASP A 355 6.60 -28.98 12.33
CA ASP A 355 6.39 -29.93 13.44
C ASP A 355 5.21 -29.48 14.32
N LYS A 356 5.10 -28.17 14.62
CA LYS A 356 3.96 -27.63 15.36
C LYS A 356 2.64 -27.73 14.58
N ALA A 357 2.66 -27.49 13.28
CA ALA A 357 1.49 -27.66 12.42
C ALA A 357 1.00 -29.12 12.41
N TYR A 358 1.92 -30.09 12.34
CA TYR A 358 1.61 -31.51 12.49
C TYR A 358 1.00 -31.83 13.86
N GLU A 359 1.56 -31.32 14.95
CA GLU A 359 1.02 -31.50 16.31
C GLU A 359 -0.44 -31.03 16.40
N ILE A 360 -0.73 -29.81 15.92
CA ILE A 360 -2.08 -29.23 15.88
C ILE A 360 -3.02 -30.12 15.05
N TYR A 361 -2.57 -30.54 13.85
CA TYR A 361 -3.36 -31.39 12.97
C TYR A 361 -3.68 -32.76 13.60
N LEU A 362 -2.73 -33.38 14.28
CA LEU A 362 -2.91 -34.69 14.92
C LEU A 362 -3.83 -34.61 16.14
N ASN A 363 -3.63 -33.62 17.02
CA ASN A 363 -4.45 -33.45 18.23
C ASN A 363 -5.94 -33.30 17.90
N GLU A 364 -6.27 -32.61 16.81
CA GLU A 364 -7.65 -32.32 16.44
C GLU A 364 -8.31 -33.40 15.56
N ASN A 365 -7.54 -34.17 14.78
CA ASN A 365 -8.10 -35.22 13.93
C ASN A 365 -8.07 -36.62 14.57
N ILE A 366 -7.16 -36.89 15.50
CA ILE A 366 -7.04 -38.20 16.15
C ILE A 366 -7.88 -38.27 17.44
N MET A 367 -7.95 -37.18 18.23
CA MET A 367 -8.75 -37.20 19.47
C MET A 367 -10.27 -37.14 19.22
N ASN A 368 -10.72 -36.79 18.01
CA ASN A 368 -12.13 -36.86 17.60
C ASN A 368 -12.55 -38.25 17.08
N ILE A 369 -11.63 -39.22 16.97
CA ILE A 369 -11.93 -40.62 16.60
C ILE A 369 -12.18 -41.48 17.85
N VAL A 370 -11.87 -40.96 19.05
CA VAL A 370 -11.98 -41.69 20.32
C VAL A 370 -13.09 -41.13 21.23
N SER A 371 -13.90 -40.17 20.76
CA SER A 371 -15.07 -39.63 21.48
C SER A 371 -16.39 -40.16 20.95
#